data_AF-A0A6P3RZK6-F1
#
_entry.id   AF-A0A6P3RZK6-F1
#
_cell.length_a   1.000
_cell.length_b   1.000
_cell.length_c   1.000
_cell.angle_alpha   90.00
_cell.angle_beta   90.00
_cell.angle_gamma   90.00
#
_symmetry.space_group_name_H-M   'P 1'
#
loop_
_entity.id
_entity.type
_entity.pdbx_description
1 polymer ?
#
loop_
_entity_poly.entity_id
_entity_poly.type
_entity_poly.pdbx_seq_one_letter_code
_entity_poly.pdbx_strand_id
1 'polypeptide(L)'
;MGIAGSDVSKQAADMILLDDNFASIVTGVEEGRLIFDNLKKSIAYTLTSNIPEITPFLIFIIANIPLPLGTVTILCIDLGTDMVPAISLAYEQAESDIMKRQPRNPKTDKLVNERLISMAYGQIGELAD
;
A
#
# COMPACT_ATOMS: atom_id res chain seq x y z
N MET A 1 4.77 -26.59 -12.21
CA MET A 1 3.95 -27.12 -13.31
C MET A 1 2.87 -28.01 -12.72
N GLY A 2 1.62 -27.68 -12.98
CA GLY A 2 0.44 -28.37 -12.47
C GLY A 2 0.24 -29.73 -13.13
N ILE A 3 0.65 -29.89 -14.38
CA ILE A 3 0.49 -31.14 -15.14
C ILE A 3 1.81 -31.93 -15.12
N ALA A 4 2.89 -31.35 -15.64
CA ALA A 4 4.17 -32.05 -15.81
C ALA A 4 5.01 -32.17 -14.50
N GLY A 5 4.67 -31.43 -13.45
CA GLY A 5 5.42 -31.44 -12.19
C GLY A 5 5.15 -32.70 -11.35
N SER A 6 6.16 -33.18 -10.63
CA SER A 6 5.96 -34.22 -9.61
C SER A 6 5.22 -33.66 -8.40
N ASP A 7 4.52 -34.50 -7.65
CA ASP A 7 3.77 -34.04 -6.46
C ASP A 7 4.69 -33.42 -5.40
N VAL A 8 5.91 -33.94 -5.26
CA VAL A 8 6.94 -33.36 -4.39
C VAL A 8 7.30 -31.93 -4.83
N SER A 9 7.45 -31.70 -6.14
CA SER A 9 7.74 -30.36 -6.67
C SER A 9 6.57 -29.39 -6.50
N LYS A 10 5.32 -29.88 -6.59
CA LYS A 10 4.12 -29.06 -6.38
C LYS A 10 3.97 -28.66 -4.91
N GLN A 11 4.27 -29.56 -3.97
CA GLN A 11 4.19 -29.27 -2.53
C GLN A 11 5.31 -28.35 -2.04
N ALA A 12 6.46 -28.34 -2.72
CA ALA A 12 7.59 -27.48 -2.36
C ALA A 12 7.54 -26.06 -2.98
N ALA A 13 6.61 -25.79 -3.90
CA ALA A 13 6.54 -24.52 -4.61
C ALA A 13 5.51 -23.56 -4.00
N ASP A 14 5.83 -22.26 -3.95
CA ASP A 14 4.91 -21.21 -3.49
C ASP A 14 3.84 -20.84 -4.54
N MET A 15 4.07 -21.19 -5.81
CA MET A 15 3.16 -20.93 -6.92
C MET A 15 3.16 -22.08 -7.92
N ILE A 16 1.96 -22.49 -8.36
CA ILE A 16 1.77 -23.61 -9.31
C ILE A 16 1.08 -23.07 -10.57
N LEU A 17 1.70 -23.29 -11.72
CA LEU A 17 1.10 -23.02 -13.03
C LEU A 17 0.16 -24.17 -13.40
N LEU A 18 -1.15 -23.98 -13.26
CA LEU A 18 -2.15 -25.04 -13.47
C LEU A 18 -2.23 -25.52 -14.92
N ASP A 19 -1.99 -24.62 -15.87
CA ASP A 19 -2.08 -24.84 -17.31
C ASP A 19 -0.72 -25.15 -17.97
N ASP A 20 0.35 -25.24 -17.17
CA ASP A 20 1.73 -25.42 -17.64
C ASP A 20 2.20 -24.34 -18.65
N ASN A 21 1.58 -23.15 -18.62
CA ASN A 21 1.95 -22.03 -19.48
C ASN A 21 3.05 -21.17 -18.85
N PHE A 22 4.26 -21.21 -19.42
CA PHE A 22 5.38 -20.39 -18.96
C PHE A 22 5.15 -18.87 -19.13
N ALA A 23 4.25 -18.44 -20.02
CA ALA A 23 3.92 -17.02 -20.18
C ALA A 23 3.33 -16.42 -18.89
N SER A 24 2.69 -17.23 -18.04
CA SER A 24 2.14 -16.83 -16.75
C SER A 24 3.21 -16.29 -15.79
N ILE A 25 4.48 -16.65 -15.96
CA ILE A 25 5.59 -16.06 -15.20
C ILE A 25 5.80 -14.59 -15.57
N VAL A 26 5.68 -14.24 -16.86
CA VAL A 26 5.81 -12.87 -17.33
C VAL A 26 4.67 -12.02 -16.75
N THR A 27 3.44 -12.52 -16.83
CA THR A 27 2.27 -11.90 -16.21
C THR A 27 2.42 -11.77 -14.69
N GLY A 28 2.93 -12.80 -14.01
CA GLY A 28 3.19 -12.73 -12.57
C GLY A 28 4.21 -11.66 -12.18
N VAL A 29 5.24 -11.45 -13.00
CA VAL A 29 6.23 -10.37 -12.78
C VAL A 29 5.58 -9.00 -13.02
N GLU A 30 4.73 -8.87 -14.03
CA GLU A 30 3.99 -7.65 -14.34
C GLU A 30 3.04 -7.27 -13.18
N GLU A 31 2.19 -8.19 -12.75
CA GLU A 31 1.26 -8.00 -11.63
C GLU A 31 2.00 -7.74 -10.31
N GLY A 32 3.09 -8.47 -10.05
CA GLY A 32 3.93 -8.25 -8.86
C GLY A 32 4.60 -6.86 -8.82
N ARG A 33 4.90 -6.30 -10.00
CA ARG A 33 5.42 -4.93 -10.14
C ARG A 33 4.31 -3.90 -9.97
N LEU A 34 3.13 -4.14 -10.53
CA LEU A 34 1.98 -3.26 -10.44
C LEU A 34 1.50 -3.12 -8.98
N ILE A 35 1.28 -4.25 -8.30
CA ILE A 35 0.79 -4.25 -6.92
C ILE A 35 1.77 -3.56 -5.96
N PHE A 36 3.08 -3.65 -6.22
CA PHE A 36 4.08 -2.97 -5.39
C PHE A 36 3.94 -1.45 -5.44
N ASP A 37 3.70 -0.88 -6.62
CA ASP A 37 3.52 0.57 -6.77
C ASP A 37 2.16 1.01 -6.22
N ASN A 38 1.11 0.23 -6.47
CA ASN A 38 -0.23 0.52 -5.96
C ASN A 38 -0.28 0.44 -4.42
N LEU A 39 0.45 -0.50 -3.81
CA LEU A 39 0.57 -0.58 -2.35
C LEU A 39 1.25 0.66 -1.76
N LYS A 40 2.22 1.28 -2.44
CA LYS A 40 2.81 2.55 -1.97
C LYS A 40 1.77 3.67 -1.92
N LYS A 41 0.90 3.74 -2.93
CA LYS A 41 -0.18 4.75 -2.98
C LYS A 41 -1.21 4.51 -1.89
N SER A 42 -1.66 3.27 -1.74
CA SER A 42 -2.60 2.87 -0.69
C SER A 42 -2.05 3.18 0.71
N ILE A 43 -0.78 2.82 0.98
CA ILE A 43 -0.12 3.14 2.25
C ILE A 43 0.04 4.66 2.43
N ALA A 44 0.47 5.39 1.41
CA ALA A 44 0.61 6.84 1.49
C ALA A 44 -0.73 7.53 1.80
N TYR A 45 -1.83 7.04 1.23
CA TYR A 45 -3.18 7.53 1.51
C TYR A 45 -3.54 7.32 2.99
N THR A 46 -3.45 6.08 3.51
CA THR A 46 -3.76 5.77 4.92
C THR A 46 -2.83 6.47 5.90
N LEU A 47 -1.56 6.67 5.56
CA LEU A 47 -0.65 7.43 6.42
C LEU A 47 -1.02 8.92 6.45
N THR A 48 -1.55 9.47 5.37
CA THR A 48 -1.87 10.90 5.32
C THR A 48 -3.00 11.26 6.29
N SER A 49 -4.00 10.39 6.49
CA SER A 49 -5.11 10.64 7.42
C SER A 49 -4.71 10.61 8.90
N ASN A 50 -3.61 9.96 9.26
CA ASN A 50 -3.14 9.91 10.66
C ASN A 50 -2.79 11.30 11.24
N ILE A 51 -2.31 12.25 10.44
CA ILE A 51 -1.91 13.58 10.92
C ILE A 51 -3.11 14.40 11.41
N PRO A 52 -4.17 14.63 10.61
CA PRO A 52 -5.36 15.36 11.08
C PRO A 52 -6.11 14.62 12.20
N GLU A 53 -5.80 13.36 12.50
CA GLU A 53 -6.33 12.65 13.67
C GLU A 53 -5.51 12.90 14.94
N ILE A 54 -4.18 12.97 14.82
CA ILE A 54 -3.26 13.18 15.95
C ILE A 54 -3.20 14.66 16.35
N THR A 55 -3.21 15.59 15.38
CA THR A 55 -3.08 17.04 15.62
C THR A 55 -4.15 17.58 16.57
N PRO A 56 -5.45 17.27 16.43
CA PRO A 56 -6.50 17.71 17.36
C PRO A 56 -6.29 17.20 18.79
N PHE A 57 -5.79 15.97 18.95
CA PHE A 57 -5.47 15.38 20.25
C PHE A 57 -4.29 16.09 20.91
N LEU A 58 -3.28 16.45 20.12
CA LEU A 58 -2.11 17.17 20.61
C LEU A 58 -2.46 18.61 21.01
N ILE A 59 -3.28 19.31 20.20
CA ILE A 59 -3.78 20.66 20.52
C ILE A 59 -4.67 20.63 21.77
N PHE A 60 -5.52 19.61 21.92
CA PHE A 60 -6.32 19.41 23.13
C PHE A 60 -5.46 19.41 24.39
N ILE A 61 -4.35 18.66 24.38
CA ILE A 61 -3.43 18.55 25.53
C ILE A 61 -2.67 19.86 25.78
N ILE A 62 -2.16 20.50 24.74
CA ILE A 62 -1.31 21.70 24.89
C ILE A 62 -2.15 22.95 25.20
N ALA A 63 -3.26 23.16 24.51
CA ALA A 63 -4.07 24.37 24.59
C ALA A 63 -5.26 24.25 25.55
N ASN A 64 -5.55 23.06 26.11
CA ASN A 64 -6.70 22.79 26.98
C ASN A 64 -8.05 23.23 26.37
N ILE A 65 -8.18 23.16 25.04
CA ILE A 65 -9.44 23.42 24.34
C ILE A 65 -10.36 22.19 24.40
N PRO A 66 -11.66 22.30 24.07
CA PRO A 66 -12.52 21.13 23.93
C PRO A 66 -11.99 20.16 22.86
N LEU A 67 -12.13 18.85 23.10
CA LEU A 67 -11.65 17.80 22.19
C LEU A 67 -12.31 17.94 20.81
N PRO A 68 -11.58 18.27 19.73
CA PRO A 68 -12.19 18.50 18.43
C PRO A 68 -12.63 17.19 17.75
N LEU A 69 -11.87 16.11 17.97
CA LEU A 69 -12.10 14.80 17.35
C LEU A 69 -12.10 13.70 18.41
N GLY A 70 -13.19 12.93 18.50
CA GLY A 70 -13.30 11.83 19.46
C GLY A 70 -12.60 10.55 18.98
N THR A 71 -12.27 9.66 19.91
CA THR A 71 -11.66 8.35 19.56
C THR A 71 -12.60 7.50 18.69
N VAL A 72 -13.91 7.57 18.91
CA VAL A 72 -14.90 6.83 18.10
C VAL A 72 -14.94 7.37 16.66
N THR A 73 -14.82 8.69 16.46
CA THR A 73 -14.80 9.28 15.12
C THR A 73 -13.54 8.91 14.35
N ILE A 74 -12.38 8.81 15.02
CA ILE A 74 -11.14 8.30 14.42
C ILE A 74 -11.35 6.86 13.92
N LEU A 75 -11.89 5.98 14.76
CA LEU A 75 -12.18 4.60 14.36
C LEU A 75 -13.17 4.50 13.19
N CYS A 76 -14.15 5.40 13.12
CA CYS A 76 -15.07 5.50 11.97
C CYS A 76 -14.36 5.89 10.67
N ILE A 77 -13.29 6.69 10.75
CA ILE A 77 -12.49 7.09 9.60
C ILE A 77 -11.64 5.91 9.13
N ASP A 78 -10.77 5.41 10.02
CA ASP A 78 -9.83 4.31 9.74
C ASP A 78 -10.50 3.01 9.26
N LEU A 79 -11.53 2.58 9.99
CA LEU A 79 -12.19 1.29 9.76
C LEU A 79 -13.45 1.40 8.91
N GLY A 80 -13.90 2.62 8.62
CA GLY A 80 -15.12 2.86 7.87
C GLY A 80 -14.83 3.50 6.53
N THR A 81 -14.52 4.80 6.54
CA THR A 81 -14.47 5.60 5.32
C THR A 81 -13.21 5.37 4.51
N ASP A 82 -12.06 5.14 5.14
CA ASP A 82 -10.77 5.04 4.44
C ASP A 82 -10.51 3.65 3.84
N MET A 83 -11.17 2.61 4.33
CA MET A 83 -10.98 1.25 3.80
C MET A 83 -11.30 1.13 2.31
N VAL A 84 -12.42 1.69 1.86
CA VAL A 84 -12.86 1.56 0.47
C VAL A 84 -11.94 2.32 -0.50
N PRO A 85 -11.60 3.60 -0.27
CA PRO A 85 -10.63 4.33 -1.08
C PRO A 85 -9.24 3.67 -1.06
N ALA A 86 -8.75 3.25 0.10
CA ALA A 86 -7.42 2.63 0.21
C ALA A 86 -7.33 1.33 -0.58
N ILE A 87 -8.39 0.51 -0.58
CA ILE A 87 -8.47 -0.71 -1.39
C ILE A 87 -8.61 -0.36 -2.88
N SER A 88 -9.37 0.68 -3.23
CA SER A 88 -9.52 1.10 -4.62
C SER A 88 -8.18 1.49 -5.26
N LEU A 89 -7.25 2.07 -4.49
CA LEU A 89 -5.89 2.39 -4.95
C LEU A 89 -5.08 1.14 -5.31
N ALA A 90 -5.42 -0.04 -4.77
CA ALA A 90 -4.80 -1.31 -5.16
C ALA A 90 -5.13 -1.71 -6.61
N TYR A 91 -6.25 -1.21 -7.16
CA TYR A 91 -6.76 -1.51 -8.51
C TYR A 91 -6.33 -0.50 -9.57
N GLU A 92 -5.43 0.44 -9.24
CA GLU A 92 -4.92 1.38 -10.24
C GLU A 92 -4.10 0.69 -11.33
N GLN A 93 -4.11 1.28 -12.53
CA GLN A 93 -3.30 0.81 -13.66
C GLN A 93 -1.86 1.31 -13.56
N ALA A 94 -0.98 0.64 -14.31
CA ALA A 94 0.42 1.04 -14.39
C ALA A 94 0.56 2.45 -15.01
N GLU A 95 1.26 3.35 -14.32
CA GLU A 95 1.50 4.72 -14.81
C GLU A 95 2.53 4.77 -15.96
N SER A 96 3.36 3.75 -16.07
CA SER A 96 4.45 3.68 -17.03
C SER A 96 4.67 2.23 -17.47
N ASP A 97 5.55 2.03 -18.45
CA ASP A 97 5.93 0.69 -18.91
C ASP A 97 6.76 -0.05 -17.83
N ILE A 98 6.05 -0.68 -16.89
CA ILE A 98 6.62 -1.39 -15.75
C ILE A 98 7.40 -2.64 -16.14
N MET A 99 7.31 -3.10 -17.38
CA MET A 99 8.07 -4.25 -17.87
C MET A 99 9.44 -3.83 -18.43
N LYS A 100 9.60 -2.59 -18.88
CA LYS A 100 10.89 -2.04 -19.32
C LYS A 100 11.84 -1.63 -18.18
N ARG A 101 11.34 -1.37 -16.97
CA ARG A 101 12.20 -1.03 -15.83
C ARG A 101 13.00 -2.23 -15.32
N GLN A 102 14.19 -1.98 -14.76
CA GLN A 102 14.96 -3.03 -14.09
C GLN A 102 14.28 -3.49 -12.80
N PRO A 103 14.53 -4.73 -12.34
CA PRO A 103 14.05 -5.20 -11.05
C PRO A 103 14.51 -4.27 -9.92
N ARG A 104 13.60 -3.99 -8.97
CA ARG A 104 13.89 -3.14 -7.81
C ARG A 104 15.04 -3.71 -6.98
N ASN A 105 15.84 -2.83 -6.39
CA ASN A 105 16.85 -3.24 -5.42
C ASN A 105 16.21 -3.31 -4.03
N PRO A 106 16.16 -4.49 -3.37
CA PRO A 106 15.50 -4.64 -2.08
C PRO A 106 16.15 -3.86 -0.93
N LYS A 107 17.39 -3.37 -1.10
CA LYS A 107 18.10 -2.57 -0.10
C LYS A 107 17.77 -1.08 -0.19
N THR A 108 17.57 -0.55 -1.40
CA THR A 108 17.32 0.88 -1.63
C THR A 108 15.84 1.18 -1.89
N ASP A 109 15.18 0.35 -2.69
CA ASP A 109 13.81 0.57 -3.16
C ASP A 109 12.82 -0.09 -2.19
N LYS A 110 12.68 0.52 -1.02
CA LYS A 110 11.73 0.12 0.01
C LYS A 110 10.30 0.48 -0.39
N LEU A 111 9.35 -0.22 0.23
CA LEU A 111 7.92 0.06 0.06
C LEU A 111 7.60 1.42 0.68
N VAL A 112 7.98 1.60 1.94
CA VAL A 112 7.89 2.89 2.65
C VAL A 112 9.30 3.46 2.76
N ASN A 113 9.49 4.68 2.28
CA ASN A 113 10.75 5.42 2.35
C ASN A 113 10.53 6.77 3.03
N GLU A 114 11.62 7.44 3.41
CA GLU A 114 11.56 8.74 4.08
C GLU A 114 10.85 9.80 3.23
N ARG A 115 10.93 9.71 1.91
CA ARG A 115 10.24 10.63 0.99
C ARG A 115 8.71 10.47 1.09
N LEU A 116 8.22 9.23 1.15
CA LEU A 116 6.80 8.92 1.32
C LEU A 116 6.31 9.45 2.66
N ILE A 117 7.05 9.20 3.73
CA ILE A 117 6.71 9.73 5.06
C ILE A 117 6.71 11.26 5.06
N SER A 118 7.73 11.90 4.47
CA SER A 118 7.83 13.35 4.39
C SER A 118 6.67 13.97 3.59
N MET A 119 6.22 13.31 2.53
CA MET A 119 5.09 13.78 1.72
C MET A 119 3.75 13.56 2.44
N ALA A 120 3.51 12.34 2.94
CA ALA A 120 2.26 11.97 3.59
C ALA A 120 2.05 12.73 4.90
N TYR A 121 3.04 12.72 5.79
CA TYR A 121 2.92 13.37 7.10
C TYR A 121 3.20 14.87 7.04
N GLY A 122 4.29 15.28 6.38
CA GLY A 122 4.78 16.66 6.49
C GLY A 122 4.23 17.65 5.47
N GLN A 123 3.56 17.19 4.41
CA GLN A 123 3.01 18.09 3.40
C GLN A 123 1.50 17.93 3.30
N ILE A 124 1.03 16.72 2.98
CA ILE A 124 -0.39 16.50 2.74
C ILE A 124 -1.16 16.40 4.05
N GLY A 125 -0.59 15.73 5.06
CA GLY A 125 -1.20 15.63 6.39
C GLY A 125 -1.42 16.99 7.06
N GLU A 126 -0.49 17.93 6.91
CA GLU A 126 -0.64 19.30 7.43
C GLU A 126 -1.64 20.14 6.65
N LEU A 127 -1.88 19.83 5.36
CA LEU A 127 -2.84 20.52 4.51
C LEU A 127 -4.28 20.00 4.65
N ALA A 128 -4.46 18.84 5.29
CA ALA A 128 -5.75 18.19 5.47
C ALA A 128 -6.55 18.71 6.69
N ASP A 129 -5.94 19.57 7.52
CA ASP A 129 -6.57 20.31 8.64
C ASP A 129 -7.27 21.61 8.19
#